data_AF-A0A1W9X6H9-F1
#
_entry.id   AF-A0A1W9X6H9-F1
#
_cell.length_a   1.000
_cell.length_b   1.000
_cell.length_c   1.000
_cell.angle_alpha   90.00
_cell.angle_beta   90.00
_cell.angle_gamma   90.00
#
_symmetry.space_group_name_H-M   'P 1'
#
loop_
_entity.id
_entity.type
_entity.pdbx_description
1 polymer ?
#
loop_
_entity_poly.entity_id
_entity_poly.type
_entity_poly.pdbx_seq_one_letter_code
_entity_poly.pdbx_strand_id
1 'polypeptide(L)'
;MEIFDYLFDTRKSNILEGVLGRTHLDNLKSVLNVHILEYIQSNKPESLKYIKLICDLNNQVYDEEFTKLPKYDTSNKEVVIVRDNSLVNACKLLKRQRFVGYDTESKPVFKKGQPPNRIALIQIATCEKCFLFQIGQLNNISPLLQLLKCDDIRKIGVGIKHDNTQIFQNFGCKISNVVELNEIFQEVGNKNTIGSKQLVARVLKKKLREKTQNLHF
;
A
#
# COMPACT_ATOMS: atom_id res chain seq x y z
N MET A 1 16.44 2.86 19.86
CA MET A 1 15.27 3.41 19.16
C MET A 1 14.15 3.42 20.19
N GLU A 2 13.70 4.61 20.54
CA GLU A 2 12.93 4.87 21.75
C GLU A 2 11.43 4.88 21.46
N ILE A 3 10.59 4.38 22.36
CA ILE A 3 9.12 4.42 22.20
C ILE A 3 8.61 5.85 22.11
N PHE A 4 9.33 6.77 22.74
CA PHE A 4 9.05 8.19 22.67
C PHE A 4 9.01 8.68 21.21
N ASP A 5 10.00 8.31 20.40
CA ASP A 5 10.08 8.71 18.99
C ASP A 5 8.94 8.16 18.14
N TYR A 6 8.30 7.06 18.58
CA TYR A 6 7.12 6.54 17.91
C TYR A 6 5.83 7.27 18.28
N LEU A 7 5.74 7.76 19.51
CA LEU A 7 4.56 8.45 20.03
C LEU A 7 4.57 9.94 19.69
N PHE A 8 5.76 10.54 19.61
CA PHE A 8 5.95 11.97 19.43
C PHE A 8 6.86 12.25 18.23
N ASP A 9 6.29 12.84 17.17
CA ASP A 9 7.09 13.36 16.06
C ASP A 9 7.95 14.57 16.49
N THR A 10 8.84 15.04 15.60
CA THR A 10 9.73 16.17 15.86
C THR A 10 8.99 17.44 16.26
N ARG A 11 7.82 17.73 15.66
CA ARG A 11 7.04 18.93 15.98
C ARG A 11 6.48 18.83 17.40
N LYS A 12 5.87 17.70 17.76
CA LYS A 12 5.36 17.46 19.12
C LYS A 12 6.49 17.50 20.14
N SER A 13 7.64 16.90 19.80
CA SER A 13 8.82 16.89 20.66
C SER A 13 9.35 18.31 20.92
N ASN A 14 9.42 19.17 19.89
CA ASN A 14 9.85 20.56 20.05
C ASN A 14 8.86 21.38 20.90
N ILE A 15 7.55 21.15 20.76
CA ILE A 15 6.53 21.79 21.60
C ILE A 15 6.72 21.35 23.07
N LEU A 16 6.90 20.06 23.31
CA LEU A 16 7.14 19.53 24.66
C LEU A 16 8.45 20.07 25.25
N GLU A 17 9.52 20.19 24.47
CA GLU A 17 10.78 20.78 24.95
C GLU A 17 10.57 22.25 25.37
N GLY A 18 9.83 23.03 24.57
CA GLY A 18 9.53 24.42 24.89
C GLY A 18 8.71 24.62 26.16
N VAL A 19 7.83 23.66 26.50
CA VAL A 19 6.97 23.73 27.69
C VAL A 19 7.65 23.15 28.94
N LEU A 20 8.32 21.99 28.80
CA LEU A 20 8.89 21.25 29.93
C LEU A 20 10.34 21.66 30.24
N GLY A 21 11.05 22.20 29.25
CA GLY A 21 12.50 22.30 29.26
C GLY A 21 13.17 20.95 28.97
N ARG A 22 14.40 21.03 28.43
CA ARG A 22 15.17 19.86 27.96
C ARG A 22 15.33 18.76 29.01
N THR A 23 15.73 19.12 30.23
CA THR A 23 15.97 18.13 31.31
C THR A 23 14.70 17.33 31.65
N HIS A 24 13.55 17.98 31.77
CA HIS A 24 12.30 17.29 32.07
C HIS A 24 11.82 16.45 30.89
N LEU A 25 12.04 16.91 29.66
CA LEU A 25 11.75 16.13 28.47
C LEU A 25 12.60 14.84 28.43
N ASP A 26 13.89 14.93 28.73
CA ASP A 26 14.79 13.77 28.75
C ASP A 26 14.41 12.77 29.85
N ASN A 27 14.00 13.26 31.02
CA ASN A 27 13.45 12.40 32.08
C ASN A 27 12.14 11.70 31.63
N LEU A 28 11.24 12.44 30.98
CA LEU A 28 9.99 11.88 30.46
C LEU A 28 10.26 10.80 29.41
N LYS A 29 11.19 11.05 28.48
CA LYS A 29 11.65 10.06 27.49
C LYS A 29 12.10 8.78 28.18
N SER A 30 12.99 8.90 29.17
CA SER A 30 13.52 7.75 29.91
C SER A 30 12.41 6.94 30.60
N VAL A 31 11.51 7.60 31.32
CA VAL A 31 10.39 6.95 32.03
C VAL A 31 9.46 6.22 31.05
N LEU A 32 9.09 6.86 29.95
CA LEU A 32 8.22 6.26 28.94
C LEU A 32 8.90 5.06 28.26
N ASN A 33 10.18 5.21 27.91
CA ASN A 33 10.95 4.13 27.32
C ASN A 33 11.00 2.91 28.23
N VAL A 34 11.38 3.07 29.48
CA VAL A 34 11.49 1.93 30.40
C VAL A 34 10.12 1.29 30.60
N HIS A 35 9.16 2.02 31.15
CA HIS A 35 7.92 1.39 31.61
C HIS A 35 6.98 0.95 30.49
N ILE A 36 6.87 1.73 29.40
CA ILE A 36 5.98 1.35 28.30
C ILE A 36 6.59 0.21 27.48
N LEU A 37 7.91 0.24 27.21
CA LEU A 37 8.54 -0.87 26.48
C LEU A 37 8.49 -2.16 27.30
N GLU A 38 8.83 -2.11 28.60
CA GLU A 38 8.75 -3.28 29.49
C GLU A 38 7.34 -3.86 29.53
N TYR A 39 6.31 -3.01 29.67
CA TYR A 39 4.92 -3.46 29.67
C TYR A 39 4.54 -4.13 28.35
N ILE A 40 4.85 -3.49 27.21
CA ILE A 40 4.50 -4.04 25.90
C ILE A 40 5.22 -5.37 25.67
N GLN A 41 6.52 -5.45 25.97
CA GLN A 41 7.33 -6.66 25.82
C GLN A 41 6.85 -7.80 26.71
N SER A 42 6.36 -7.48 27.92
CA SER A 42 5.89 -8.50 28.88
C SER A 42 4.47 -9.00 28.60
N ASN A 43 3.67 -8.25 27.83
CA ASN A 43 2.25 -8.55 27.64
C ASN A 43 1.88 -8.85 26.18
N LYS A 44 2.18 -7.92 25.26
CA LYS A 44 1.79 -8.01 23.83
C LYS A 44 2.88 -7.44 22.93
N PRO A 45 4.02 -8.14 22.75
CA PRO A 45 5.17 -7.65 21.98
C PRO A 45 4.83 -7.18 20.57
N GLU A 46 3.81 -7.77 19.95
CA GLU A 46 3.32 -7.40 18.62
C GLU A 46 2.81 -5.96 18.53
N SER A 47 2.38 -5.36 19.65
CA SER A 47 1.93 -3.95 19.71
C SER A 47 3.01 -2.98 19.22
N LEU A 48 4.30 -3.29 19.44
CA LEU A 48 5.41 -2.48 18.95
C LEU A 48 5.41 -2.37 17.42
N LYS A 49 5.02 -3.43 16.71
CA LYS A 49 4.95 -3.41 15.25
C LYS A 49 3.89 -2.42 14.76
N TYR A 50 2.74 -2.37 15.44
CA TYR A 50 1.65 -1.45 15.11
C TYR A 50 1.99 -0.01 15.45
N ILE A 51 2.57 0.24 16.64
CA ILE A 51 3.01 1.58 17.06
C ILE A 51 4.06 2.12 16.08
N LYS A 52 5.04 1.29 15.73
CA LYS A 52 6.04 1.65 14.72
C LYS A 52 5.40 1.93 13.36
N LEU A 53 4.47 1.10 12.90
CA LEU A 53 3.78 1.32 11.63
C LEU A 53 3.03 2.66 11.62
N ILE A 54 2.31 2.99 12.69
CA ILE A 54 1.61 4.28 12.83
C ILE A 54 2.59 5.45 12.76
N CYS A 55 3.72 5.35 13.47
CA CYS A 55 4.78 6.36 13.40
C CYS A 55 5.35 6.50 11.98
N ASP A 56 5.73 5.39 11.35
CA ASP A 56 6.27 5.35 9.99
C ASP A 56 5.29 5.97 8.98
N LEU A 57 3.98 5.75 9.15
CA LEU A 57 2.96 6.33 8.30
C LEU A 57 2.78 7.84 8.50
N ASN A 58 2.92 8.33 9.73
CA ASN A 58 2.80 9.76 10.05
C ASN A 58 4.01 10.59 9.60
N ASN A 59 5.19 9.99 9.53
CA ASN A 59 6.40 10.69 9.11
C ASN A 59 6.42 10.92 7.60
N GLN A 60 6.68 12.16 7.18
CA GLN A 60 6.88 12.49 5.78
C GLN A 60 8.34 12.29 5.40
N VAL A 61 8.58 11.59 4.28
CA VAL A 61 9.92 11.48 3.69
C VAL A 61 10.06 12.58 2.66
N TYR A 62 10.97 13.54 2.92
CA TYR A 62 11.26 14.64 2.00
C TYR A 62 12.27 14.22 0.91
N ASP A 63 12.38 14.99 -0.16
CA ASP A 63 13.15 14.61 -1.36
C ASP A 63 14.63 14.30 -1.07
N GLU A 64 15.27 15.07 -0.19
CA GLU A 64 16.66 14.84 0.22
C GLU A 64 16.87 13.50 0.94
N GLU A 65 15.88 13.06 1.72
CA GLU A 65 15.90 11.75 2.38
C GLU A 65 15.53 10.65 1.39
N PHE A 66 14.50 10.87 0.58
CA PHE A 66 14.00 9.93 -0.42
C PHE A 66 15.09 9.49 -1.41
N THR A 67 15.90 10.44 -1.87
CA THR A 67 17.01 10.17 -2.80
C THR A 67 18.07 9.23 -2.21
N LYS A 68 18.28 9.28 -0.88
CA LYS A 68 19.23 8.43 -0.14
C LYS A 68 18.70 7.02 0.13
N LEU A 69 17.39 6.80 0.01
CA LEU A 69 16.81 5.47 0.28
C LEU A 69 17.30 4.41 -0.73
N PRO A 70 17.54 3.16 -0.28
CA PRO A 70 17.84 2.05 -1.17
C PRO A 70 16.66 1.76 -2.09
N LYS A 71 16.94 1.25 -3.30
CA LYS A 71 15.88 0.87 -4.25
C LYS A 71 15.07 -0.30 -3.69
N TYR A 72 13.77 -0.29 -3.92
CA TYR A 72 12.94 -1.47 -3.69
C TYR A 72 13.30 -2.55 -4.70
N ASP A 73 13.82 -3.68 -4.20
CA ASP A 73 14.26 -4.80 -5.01
C ASP A 73 13.08 -5.74 -5.32
N THR A 74 12.79 -5.87 -6.60
CA THR A 74 11.75 -6.75 -7.14
C THR A 74 12.34 -7.91 -7.94
N SER A 75 13.66 -8.07 -7.98
CA SER A 75 14.34 -9.09 -8.80
C SER A 75 13.92 -10.52 -8.44
N ASN A 76 13.66 -10.77 -7.15
CA ASN A 76 13.22 -12.06 -6.63
C ASN A 76 11.69 -12.27 -6.71
N LYS A 77 10.95 -11.42 -7.44
CA LYS A 77 9.50 -11.54 -7.59
C LYS A 77 9.18 -12.06 -8.99
N GLU A 78 8.44 -13.16 -9.05
CA GLU A 78 8.01 -13.74 -10.32
C GLU A 78 6.88 -12.90 -10.91
N VAL A 79 7.00 -12.52 -12.18
CA VAL A 79 5.94 -11.84 -12.93
C VAL A 79 5.27 -12.85 -13.85
N VAL A 80 3.96 -13.05 -13.67
CA VAL A 80 3.16 -14.00 -14.43
C VAL A 80 2.19 -13.24 -15.33
N ILE A 81 2.44 -13.26 -16.64
CA ILE A 81 1.45 -12.78 -17.62
C ILE A 81 0.38 -13.86 -17.78
N VAL A 82 -0.85 -13.52 -17.42
CA VAL A 82 -1.97 -14.46 -17.46
C VAL A 82 -2.57 -14.46 -18.86
N ARG A 83 -2.69 -15.66 -19.44
CA ARG A 83 -3.33 -15.92 -20.73
C ARG A 83 -4.52 -16.85 -20.52
N ASP A 84 -5.35 -17.05 -21.54
CA ASP A 84 -6.56 -17.89 -21.42
C ASP A 84 -6.27 -19.30 -20.86
N ASN A 85 -5.18 -19.94 -21.29
CA ASN A 85 -4.81 -21.28 -20.83
C ASN A 85 -4.34 -21.33 -19.36
N SER A 86 -3.85 -20.21 -18.80
CA SER A 86 -3.35 -20.13 -17.43
C SER A 86 -4.32 -19.41 -16.48
N LEU A 87 -5.36 -18.76 -17.01
CA LEU A 87 -6.29 -17.90 -16.28
C LEU A 87 -6.94 -18.60 -15.08
N VAL A 88 -7.52 -19.79 -15.30
CA VAL A 88 -8.21 -20.54 -14.25
C VAL A 88 -7.24 -20.93 -13.14
N ASN A 89 -6.03 -21.37 -13.49
CA ASN A 89 -5.02 -21.78 -12.52
C ASN A 89 -4.47 -20.59 -11.73
N ALA A 90 -4.23 -19.44 -12.39
CA ALA A 90 -3.84 -18.20 -11.73
C ALA A 90 -4.91 -17.75 -10.71
N CYS A 91 -6.19 -17.77 -11.09
CA CYS A 91 -7.28 -17.42 -10.18
C CYS A 91 -7.39 -18.39 -9.00
N LYS A 92 -7.20 -19.70 -9.22
CA LYS A 92 -7.17 -20.70 -8.13
C LYS A 92 -6.04 -20.44 -7.14
N LEU A 93 -4.84 -20.10 -7.62
CA LEU A 93 -3.70 -19.78 -6.75
C LEU A 93 -3.95 -18.52 -5.92
N LEU A 94 -4.50 -17.48 -6.56
CA LEU A 94 -4.85 -16.22 -5.90
C LEU A 94 -5.95 -16.40 -4.85
N LYS A 95 -6.94 -17.26 -5.10
CA LYS A 95 -8.03 -17.55 -4.15
C LYS A 95 -7.54 -18.21 -2.85
N ARG A 96 -6.34 -18.82 -2.85
CA ARG A 96 -5.74 -19.41 -1.65
C ARG A 96 -5.03 -18.38 -0.76
N GLN A 97 -4.92 -17.13 -1.21
CA GLN A 97 -4.24 -16.07 -0.47
C GLN A 97 -5.21 -15.33 0.42
N ARG A 98 -4.82 -15.06 1.67
CA ARG A 98 -5.63 -14.22 2.57
C ARG A 98 -5.61 -12.74 2.14
N PHE A 99 -4.47 -12.27 1.65
CA PHE A 99 -4.25 -10.89 1.24
C PHE A 99 -3.57 -10.87 -0.13
N VAL A 100 -4.02 -9.96 -0.98
CA VAL A 100 -3.37 -9.67 -2.27
C VAL A 100 -3.23 -8.17 -2.45
N GLY A 101 -2.10 -7.75 -3.02
CA GLY A 101 -1.95 -6.41 -3.59
C GLY A 101 -2.78 -6.29 -4.86
N TYR A 102 -3.39 -5.14 -5.09
CA TYR A 102 -4.31 -4.92 -6.19
C TYR A 102 -4.12 -3.50 -6.77
N ASP A 103 -3.97 -3.43 -8.09
CA ASP A 103 -3.80 -2.19 -8.85
C ASP A 103 -4.36 -2.36 -10.27
N THR A 104 -4.62 -1.25 -10.95
CA THR A 104 -5.11 -1.28 -12.34
C THR A 104 -4.41 -0.23 -13.19
N GLU A 105 -4.40 -0.43 -14.51
CA GLU A 105 -4.01 0.62 -15.45
C GLU A 105 -5.07 0.71 -16.56
N SER A 106 -5.61 1.90 -16.76
CA SER A 106 -6.55 2.20 -17.84
C SER A 106 -5.79 2.62 -19.11
N LYS A 107 -6.38 2.42 -20.29
CA LYS A 107 -5.79 2.94 -21.54
C LYS A 107 -5.63 4.47 -21.46
N PRO A 108 -4.62 5.10 -22.06
CA PRO A 108 -4.55 6.55 -22.15
C PRO A 108 -5.59 7.11 -23.14
N VAL A 109 -6.31 8.19 -22.78
CA VAL A 109 -7.10 8.98 -23.75
C VAL A 109 -6.17 9.98 -24.44
N PHE A 110 -5.97 9.84 -25.75
CA PHE A 110 -5.18 10.80 -26.53
C PHE A 110 -6.01 11.94 -27.15
N LYS A 111 -7.35 11.82 -27.18
CA LYS A 111 -8.24 12.82 -27.80
C LYS A 111 -9.38 13.23 -26.86
N LYS A 112 -9.51 14.55 -26.65
CA LYS A 112 -10.60 15.17 -25.88
C LYS A 112 -11.96 14.78 -26.50
N GLY A 113 -12.85 14.17 -25.71
CA GLY A 113 -14.18 13.72 -26.17
C GLY A 113 -14.32 12.22 -26.42
N GLN A 114 -13.27 11.42 -26.28
CA GLN A 114 -13.40 9.95 -26.29
C GLN A 114 -14.07 9.43 -25.00
N PRO A 115 -14.82 8.32 -25.08
CA PRO A 115 -15.42 7.69 -23.90
C PRO A 115 -14.35 7.33 -22.86
N PRO A 116 -14.71 7.29 -21.56
CA PRO A 116 -13.77 7.09 -20.46
C PRO A 116 -12.95 5.80 -20.62
N ASN A 117 -11.72 5.86 -20.11
CA ASN A 117 -10.70 4.85 -20.29
C ASN A 117 -11.18 3.46 -19.85
N ARG A 118 -11.17 2.51 -20.78
CA ARG A 118 -11.36 1.10 -20.46
C ARG A 118 -10.13 0.61 -19.68
N ILE A 119 -10.36 -0.16 -18.63
CA ILE A 119 -9.32 -0.90 -17.92
C ILE A 119 -8.56 -1.77 -18.91
N ALA A 120 -7.25 -1.59 -18.99
CA ALA A 120 -6.36 -2.32 -19.90
C ALA A 120 -5.65 -3.48 -19.18
N LEU A 121 -5.22 -3.22 -17.95
CA LEU A 121 -4.48 -4.14 -17.12
C LEU A 121 -5.09 -4.19 -15.73
N ILE A 122 -5.21 -5.40 -15.18
CA ILE A 122 -5.42 -5.61 -13.75
C ILE A 122 -4.17 -6.34 -13.22
N GLN A 123 -3.59 -5.81 -12.14
CA GLN A 123 -2.45 -6.41 -11.46
C GLN A 123 -2.89 -6.98 -10.10
N ILE A 124 -2.52 -8.22 -9.82
CA ILE A 124 -2.76 -8.84 -8.51
C ILE A 124 -1.45 -9.45 -7.99
N ALA A 125 -0.97 -8.97 -6.84
CA ALA A 125 0.29 -9.40 -6.25
C ALA A 125 0.08 -10.23 -4.98
N THR A 126 0.87 -11.28 -4.86
CA THR A 126 1.07 -12.06 -3.63
C THR A 126 2.42 -11.69 -3.02
N CYS A 127 2.82 -12.36 -1.94
CA CYS A 127 4.17 -12.18 -1.39
C CYS A 127 5.27 -12.61 -2.37
N GLU A 128 5.00 -13.51 -3.31
CA GLU A 128 6.01 -14.14 -4.17
C GLU A 128 5.87 -13.74 -5.64
N LYS A 129 4.63 -13.61 -6.12
CA LYS A 129 4.30 -13.43 -7.54
C LYS A 129 3.43 -12.21 -7.78
N CYS A 130 3.61 -11.56 -8.93
CA CYS A 130 2.71 -10.56 -9.49
C CYS A 130 2.04 -11.09 -10.76
N PHE A 131 0.71 -11.18 -10.76
CA PHE A 131 -0.09 -11.63 -11.89
C PHE A 131 -0.60 -10.43 -12.69
N LEU A 132 -0.37 -10.46 -13.99
CA LEU A 132 -0.76 -9.41 -14.94
C LEU A 132 -1.87 -9.93 -15.85
N PHE A 133 -3.07 -9.38 -15.71
CA PHE A 133 -4.24 -9.71 -16.52
C PHE A 133 -4.47 -8.63 -17.57
N GLN A 134 -3.97 -8.85 -18.78
CA GLN A 134 -4.18 -7.94 -19.92
C GLN A 134 -5.58 -8.16 -20.49
N ILE A 135 -6.51 -7.29 -20.13
CA ILE A 135 -7.94 -7.51 -20.35
C ILE A 135 -8.30 -7.68 -21.83
N GLY A 136 -7.65 -6.92 -22.73
CA GLY A 136 -7.88 -7.04 -24.17
C GLY A 136 -7.33 -8.32 -24.81
N GLN A 137 -6.50 -9.10 -24.09
CA GLN A 137 -5.85 -10.32 -24.58
C GLN A 137 -6.51 -11.60 -24.04
N LEU A 138 -7.54 -11.46 -23.19
CA LEU A 138 -8.28 -12.57 -22.62
C LEU A 138 -9.62 -12.72 -23.34
N ASN A 139 -9.91 -13.91 -23.84
CA ASN A 139 -11.18 -14.21 -24.50
C ASN A 139 -12.34 -14.30 -23.50
N ASN A 140 -12.04 -14.71 -22.26
CA ASN A 140 -13.03 -14.82 -21.19
C ASN A 140 -12.46 -14.31 -19.87
N ILE A 141 -12.96 -13.17 -19.39
CA ILE A 141 -12.52 -12.57 -18.12
C ILE A 141 -13.32 -13.07 -16.90
N SER A 142 -14.33 -13.92 -17.09
CA SER A 142 -15.23 -14.35 -16.00
C SER A 142 -14.50 -14.94 -14.78
N PRO A 143 -13.47 -15.80 -14.92
CA PRO A 143 -12.72 -16.29 -13.76
C PRO A 143 -12.07 -15.18 -12.92
N LEU A 144 -11.54 -14.14 -13.58
CA LEU A 144 -10.97 -12.97 -12.90
C LEU A 144 -12.06 -12.17 -12.19
N LEU A 145 -13.21 -11.94 -12.83
CA LEU A 145 -14.33 -11.22 -12.19
C LEU A 145 -14.87 -11.97 -10.97
N GLN A 146 -14.93 -13.31 -11.03
CA GLN A 146 -15.30 -14.14 -9.88
C GLN A 146 -14.29 -14.02 -8.74
N LEU A 147 -12.99 -13.99 -9.05
CA LEU A 147 -11.93 -13.74 -8.07
C LEU A 147 -12.11 -12.36 -7.41
N LEU A 148 -12.34 -11.31 -8.19
CA LEU A 148 -12.54 -9.95 -7.65
C LEU A 148 -13.78 -9.84 -6.74
N LYS A 149 -14.82 -10.66 -6.96
CA LYS A 149 -16.01 -10.76 -6.11
C LYS A 149 -15.83 -11.63 -4.86
N CYS A 150 -14.74 -12.37 -4.74
CA CYS A 150 -14.52 -13.29 -3.63
C CYS A 150 -14.20 -12.54 -2.33
N ASP A 151 -15.04 -12.71 -1.30
CA ASP A 151 -14.88 -12.06 0.01
C ASP A 151 -13.81 -12.71 0.89
N ASP A 152 -13.42 -13.96 0.62
CA ASP A 152 -12.39 -14.66 1.40
C ASP A 152 -11.00 -14.06 1.22
N ILE A 153 -10.81 -13.30 0.13
CA ILE A 153 -9.55 -12.64 -0.21
C ILE A 153 -9.67 -11.13 -0.04
N ARG A 154 -8.74 -10.55 0.71
CA ARG A 154 -8.69 -9.10 0.90
C ARG A 154 -7.78 -8.46 -0.15
N LYS A 155 -8.34 -7.52 -0.92
CA LYS A 155 -7.65 -6.81 -2.01
C LYS A 155 -7.17 -5.47 -1.49
N ILE A 156 -5.86 -5.27 -1.44
CA ILE A 156 -5.25 -4.09 -0.83
C ILE A 156 -4.61 -3.25 -1.94
N GLY A 157 -5.00 -1.98 -2.04
CA GLY A 157 -4.43 -1.06 -3.02
C GLY A 157 -4.32 0.37 -2.51
N VAL A 158 -3.76 1.24 -3.34
CA VAL A 158 -3.54 2.67 -3.05
C VAL A 158 -4.16 3.48 -4.19
N GLY A 159 -5.19 4.27 -3.91
CA GLY A 159 -5.84 5.11 -4.91
C GLY A 159 -6.81 4.38 -5.84
N ILE A 160 -7.36 3.24 -5.40
CA ILE A 160 -8.13 2.29 -6.22
C ILE A 160 -9.64 2.57 -6.28
N LYS A 161 -10.12 3.64 -5.63
CA LYS A 161 -11.56 3.99 -5.65
C LYS A 161 -12.09 4.28 -7.05
N HIS A 162 -11.33 5.04 -7.84
CA HIS A 162 -11.71 5.38 -9.20
C HIS A 162 -11.69 4.12 -10.08
N ASP A 163 -10.65 3.31 -9.93
CA ASP A 163 -10.45 2.06 -10.66
C ASP A 163 -11.60 1.07 -10.44
N ASN A 164 -12.04 0.91 -9.18
CA ASN A 164 -13.18 0.05 -8.86
C ASN A 164 -14.48 0.55 -9.50
N THR A 165 -14.65 1.87 -9.62
CA THR A 165 -15.78 2.48 -10.33
C THR A 165 -15.71 2.15 -11.83
N GLN A 166 -14.53 2.25 -12.43
CA GLN A 166 -14.33 1.89 -13.84
C GLN A 166 -14.59 0.40 -14.07
N ILE A 167 -14.10 -0.49 -13.22
CA ILE A 167 -14.37 -1.94 -13.34
C ILE A 167 -15.86 -2.25 -13.26
N PHE A 168 -16.59 -1.58 -12.37
CA PHE A 168 -18.04 -1.71 -12.32
C PHE A 168 -18.70 -1.24 -13.62
N GLN A 169 -18.29 -0.08 -14.16
CA GLN A 169 -18.81 0.45 -15.42
C GLN A 169 -18.46 -0.43 -16.64
N ASN A 170 -17.25 -1.00 -16.68
CA ASN A 170 -16.79 -1.84 -17.79
C ASN A 170 -17.37 -3.25 -17.77
N PHE A 171 -17.58 -3.83 -16.58
CA PHE A 171 -17.85 -5.27 -16.43
C PHE A 171 -19.02 -5.62 -15.50
N GLY A 172 -19.73 -4.63 -14.94
CA GLY A 172 -20.77 -4.87 -13.92
C GLY A 172 -20.24 -5.55 -12.66
N CYS A 173 -18.94 -5.43 -12.39
CA CYS A 173 -18.26 -6.14 -11.32
C CYS A 173 -18.03 -5.23 -10.12
N LYS A 174 -18.82 -5.40 -9.06
CA LYS A 174 -18.52 -4.83 -7.74
C LYS A 174 -17.47 -5.70 -7.06
N ILE A 175 -16.29 -5.14 -6.82
CA ILE A 175 -15.19 -5.82 -6.12
C ILE A 175 -15.51 -5.86 -4.62
N SER A 176 -15.30 -7.01 -3.99
CA SER A 176 -15.62 -7.23 -2.58
C SER A 176 -14.35 -7.23 -1.68
N ASN A 177 -14.48 -7.06 -0.36
CA ASN A 177 -13.37 -7.05 0.61
C ASN A 177 -12.11 -6.26 0.15
N VAL A 178 -12.32 -5.01 -0.25
CA VAL A 178 -11.26 -4.10 -0.69
C VAL A 178 -10.79 -3.24 0.48
N VAL A 179 -9.48 -3.05 0.59
CA VAL A 179 -8.84 -2.09 1.49
C VAL A 179 -8.13 -1.02 0.68
N GLU A 180 -8.64 0.21 0.79
CA GLU A 180 -7.96 1.41 0.30
C GLU A 180 -7.01 1.90 1.40
N LEU A 181 -5.71 1.76 1.14
CA LEU A 181 -4.69 2.11 2.12
C LEU A 181 -4.70 3.59 2.49
N ASN A 182 -5.09 4.50 1.59
CA ASN A 182 -5.20 5.92 1.92
C ASN A 182 -6.23 6.23 3.01
N GLU A 183 -7.32 5.47 3.11
CA GLU A 183 -8.32 5.67 4.16
C GLU A 183 -7.72 5.36 5.53
N ILE A 184 -7.01 4.22 5.63
CA ILE A 184 -6.29 3.84 6.85
C ILE A 184 -5.25 4.90 7.22
N PHE A 185 -4.55 5.47 6.22
CA PHE A 185 -3.53 6.48 6.49
C PHE A 185 -4.10 7.81 6.97
N GLN A 186 -5.30 8.15 6.49
CA GLN A 186 -6.02 9.32 6.96
C GLN A 186 -6.47 9.16 8.41
N GLU A 187 -6.94 7.96 8.78
CA GLU A 187 -7.33 7.64 10.15
C GLU A 187 -6.16 7.73 11.15
N VAL A 188 -4.94 7.38 10.75
CA VAL A 188 -3.76 7.43 11.65
C VAL A 188 -3.11 8.82 11.77
N GLY A 189 -3.61 9.83 11.03
CA GLY A 189 -3.20 11.23 11.21
C GLY A 189 -2.70 11.96 9.94
N ASN A 190 -2.69 11.31 8.77
CA ASN A 190 -2.29 11.98 7.53
C ASN A 190 -3.46 12.75 6.91
N LYS A 191 -3.37 14.08 6.85
CA LYS A 191 -4.44 14.91 6.27
C LYS A 191 -4.62 14.74 4.75
N ASN A 192 -3.58 14.29 4.06
CA ASN A 192 -3.56 14.17 2.60
C ASN A 192 -3.41 12.71 2.17
N THR A 193 -3.89 12.40 0.97
CA THR A 193 -3.60 11.12 0.32
C THR A 193 -2.11 10.97 0.06
N ILE A 194 -1.61 9.74 0.19
CA ILE A 194 -0.20 9.40 0.02
C ILE A 194 -0.09 8.51 -1.21
N GLY A 195 0.71 8.95 -2.20
CA GLY A 195 1.02 8.12 -3.36
C GLY A 195 1.89 6.89 -2.98
N SER A 196 1.82 5.83 -3.77
CA SER A 196 2.55 4.58 -3.53
C SER A 196 4.06 4.76 -3.33
N LYS A 197 4.71 5.70 -4.06
CA LYS A 197 6.13 6.05 -3.87
C LYS A 197 6.44 6.49 -2.44
N GLN A 198 5.64 7.42 -1.92
CA GLN A 198 5.78 7.92 -0.55
C GLN A 198 5.45 6.85 0.48
N LEU A 199 4.43 6.02 0.22
CA LEU A 199 4.09 4.92 1.12
C LEU A 199 5.24 3.93 1.28
N VAL A 200 5.84 3.50 0.17
CA VAL A 200 6.97 2.57 0.20
C VAL A 200 8.20 3.20 0.87
N ALA A 201 8.43 4.50 0.65
CA ALA A 201 9.48 5.23 1.36
C ALA A 201 9.25 5.27 2.87
N ARG A 202 8.03 5.58 3.30
CA ARG A 202 7.65 5.71 4.71
C ARG A 202 7.73 4.38 5.47
N VAL A 203 7.13 3.33 4.92
CA VAL A 203 6.95 2.03 5.62
C VAL A 203 8.11 1.07 5.36
N LEU A 204 8.59 0.99 4.11
CA LEU A 204 9.65 0.02 3.75
C LEU A 204 11.05 0.65 3.75
N LYS A 205 11.16 1.96 3.98
CA LYS A 205 12.42 2.74 3.92
C LYS A 205 13.18 2.47 2.61
N LYS A 206 12.43 2.38 1.51
CA LYS A 206 12.93 2.07 0.16
C LYS A 206 12.29 3.01 -0.85
N LYS A 207 12.98 3.27 -1.97
CA LYS A 207 12.40 4.03 -3.10
C LYS A 207 11.89 3.08 -4.19
N LEU A 208 10.63 3.24 -4.57
CA LEU A 208 10.07 2.60 -5.77
C LEU A 208 10.71 3.21 -7.02
N ARG A 209 10.95 2.37 -8.04
CA ARG A 209 11.35 2.86 -9.37
C ARG A 209 10.22 3.70 -9.97
N GLU A 210 10.58 4.64 -10.85
CA GLU A 210 9.58 5.42 -11.57
C GLU A 210 8.76 4.54 -12.50
N LYS A 211 7.46 4.85 -12.65
CA LYS A 211 6.62 4.22 -13.66
C LYS A 211 7.24 4.54 -15.03
N THR A 212 7.75 3.55 -15.73
CA THR A 212 8.09 3.71 -17.14
C THR A 212 6.76 3.73 -17.90
N GLN A 213 6.31 4.91 -18.31
CA GLN A 213 5.00 5.13 -18.95
C GLN A 213 4.85 4.49 -20.35
N ASN A 214 5.84 3.73 -20.83
CA ASN A 214 5.85 3.11 -22.15
C ASN A 214 5.55 1.60 -22.10
N LEU A 215 4.46 1.20 -21.44
CA LEU A 215 3.88 -0.12 -21.64
C LEU A 215 2.82 0.02 -22.73
N HIS A 216 3.18 -0.31 -23.97
CA HIS A 216 2.22 -0.45 -25.05
C HIS A 216 1.39 -1.72 -24.79
N PHE A 217 0.17 -1.54 -24.27
CA PHE A 217 -0.84 -2.60 -24.08
C PHE A 217 -1.74 -2.75 -25.31
#